data_AF-A0AA95M4E3-F1
#
_entry.id   AF-A0AA95M4E3-F1
#
_cell.length_a   1.000
_cell.length_b   1.000
_cell.length_c   1.000
_cell.angle_alpha   90.00
_cell.angle_beta   90.00
_cell.angle_gamma   90.00
#
_symmetry.space_group_name_H-M   'P 1'
#
loop_
_entity.id
_entity.type
_entity.pdbx_description
1 polymer ?
#
loop_
_entity_poly.entity_id
_entity_poly.type
_entity_poly.pdbx_seq_one_letter_code
_entity_poly.pdbx_strand_id
1 'polypeptide(L)'
;MFNHYFQKLHELLSLVEKDETDGLKVAAKKIAECIQNDGIVHVFGCGHSHILGEELFYRAGGLVPINPILIEDLMLHKGAVRSSELEKENDLAKKFLTRVKIQPQDVVIVASTSGRNPVPIDVAEFAKNKGAFVIAITSYVYTNAVASRHKSGKYLYHTANLSIDNHIMVGDALMEHESLAVSFGSGSTVIGTAIVNGIMVEAISNMISNNFEPPIFKSGNADGAEEHNRALINKYKERIPMLEN
;
A
#
# COMPACT_ATOMS: atom_id res chain seq x y z
N MET A 1 25.78 15.03 -4.73
CA MET A 1 25.08 14.20 -3.73
C MET A 1 23.67 13.83 -4.18
N PHE A 2 22.78 14.78 -4.51
CA PHE A 2 21.43 14.45 -4.99
C PHE A 2 21.40 13.60 -6.27
N ASN A 3 22.34 13.79 -7.21
CA ASN A 3 22.48 12.92 -8.39
C ASN A 3 22.73 11.45 -8.01
N HIS A 4 23.52 11.19 -6.96
CA HIS A 4 23.77 9.83 -6.50
C HIS A 4 22.53 9.22 -5.83
N TYR A 5 21.78 10.03 -5.08
CA TYR A 5 20.48 9.61 -4.55
C TYR A 5 19.51 9.22 -5.68
N PHE A 6 19.39 10.03 -6.74
CA PHE A 6 18.57 9.69 -7.90
C PHE A 6 19.07 8.43 -8.62
N GLN A 7 20.37 8.26 -8.76
CA GLN A 7 20.94 7.03 -9.30
C GLN A 7 20.53 5.81 -8.46
N LYS A 8 20.59 5.90 -7.12
CA LYS A 8 20.15 4.82 -6.22
C LYS A 8 18.66 4.50 -6.36
N LEU A 9 17.82 5.53 -6.55
CA LEU A 9 16.40 5.32 -6.86
C LEU A 9 16.20 4.61 -8.20
N HIS A 10 16.94 5.00 -9.25
CA HIS A 10 16.88 4.31 -10.55
C HIS A 10 17.33 2.85 -10.46
N GLU A 11 18.40 2.57 -9.70
CA GLU A 11 18.86 1.20 -9.45
C GLU A 11 17.76 0.37 -8.77
N LEU A 12 17.11 0.92 -7.74
CA LEU A 12 16.00 0.24 -7.05
C LEU A 12 14.77 0.03 -7.93
N LEU A 13 14.37 1.03 -8.72
CA LEU A 13 13.26 0.90 -9.66
C LEU A 13 13.55 -0.17 -10.71
N SER A 14 14.80 -0.24 -11.20
CA SER A 14 15.23 -1.25 -12.16
C SER A 14 15.18 -2.66 -11.55
N LEU A 15 15.51 -2.80 -10.26
CA LEU A 15 15.38 -4.07 -9.53
C LEU A 15 13.92 -4.49 -9.40
N VAL A 16 13.04 -3.57 -8.96
CA VAL A 16 11.59 -3.84 -8.87
C VAL A 16 11.03 -4.26 -10.23
N GLU A 17 11.35 -3.53 -11.29
CA GLU A 17 10.89 -3.86 -12.64
C GLU A 17 11.37 -5.25 -13.06
N LYS A 18 12.64 -5.57 -12.84
CA LYS A 18 13.23 -6.83 -13.28
C LYS A 18 12.74 -8.03 -12.45
N ASP A 19 12.80 -7.92 -11.13
CA ASP A 19 12.68 -9.07 -10.22
C ASP A 19 11.24 -9.26 -9.72
N GLU A 20 10.43 -8.19 -9.68
CA GLU A 20 9.05 -8.24 -9.17
C GLU A 20 7.98 -8.23 -10.27
N THR A 21 8.35 -8.21 -11.56
CA THR A 21 7.39 -8.14 -12.71
C THR A 21 6.25 -9.16 -12.61
N ASP A 22 6.55 -10.42 -12.31
CA ASP A 22 5.52 -11.47 -12.25
C ASP A 22 4.57 -11.23 -11.07
N GLY A 23 5.11 -10.81 -9.92
CA GLY A 23 4.33 -10.41 -8.77
C GLY A 23 3.43 -9.21 -9.07
N LEU A 24 3.97 -8.17 -9.70
CA LEU A 24 3.21 -6.99 -10.11
C LEU A 24 2.06 -7.34 -11.06
N LYS A 25 2.28 -8.25 -12.01
CA LYS A 25 1.23 -8.75 -12.92
C LYS A 25 0.14 -9.54 -12.17
N VAL A 26 0.52 -10.38 -11.22
CA VAL A 26 -0.45 -11.11 -10.38
C VAL A 26 -1.27 -10.14 -9.52
N ALA A 27 -0.63 -9.16 -8.90
CA ALA A 27 -1.28 -8.11 -8.12
C ALA A 27 -2.28 -7.32 -8.98
N ALA A 28 -1.85 -6.86 -10.16
CA ALA A 28 -2.66 -6.12 -11.10
C ALA A 28 -3.87 -6.92 -11.59
N LYS A 29 -3.68 -8.21 -11.92
CA LYS A 29 -4.77 -9.11 -12.27
C LYS A 29 -5.78 -9.26 -11.13
N LYS A 30 -5.31 -9.42 -9.89
CA LYS A 30 -6.19 -9.55 -8.72
C LYS A 30 -6.98 -8.28 -8.44
N ILE A 31 -6.38 -7.12 -8.65
CA ILE A 31 -7.08 -5.83 -8.52
C ILE A 31 -8.10 -5.63 -9.64
N ALA A 32 -7.78 -5.99 -10.89
CA ALA A 32 -8.75 -5.98 -11.98
C ALA A 32 -9.94 -6.90 -11.67
N GLU A 33 -9.68 -8.15 -11.27
CA GLU A 33 -10.72 -9.11 -10.86
C GLU A 33 -11.56 -8.57 -9.70
N CYS A 34 -10.94 -7.97 -8.68
CA CYS A 34 -11.64 -7.32 -7.56
C CYS A 34 -12.63 -6.28 -8.06
N ILE A 35 -12.19 -5.32 -8.88
CA ILE A 35 -13.00 -4.20 -9.33
C ILE A 35 -14.10 -4.64 -10.30
N GLN A 36 -13.79 -5.60 -11.20
CA GLN A 36 -14.77 -6.17 -12.12
C GLN A 36 -15.89 -6.95 -11.40
N ASN A 37 -15.64 -7.40 -10.17
CA ASN A 37 -16.62 -8.06 -9.30
C ASN A 37 -17.16 -7.13 -8.20
N ASP A 38 -17.14 -5.81 -8.42
CA ASP A 38 -17.63 -4.77 -7.49
C ASP A 38 -16.98 -4.82 -6.08
N GLY A 39 -15.75 -5.35 -6.00
CA GLY A 39 -14.89 -5.33 -4.83
C GLY A 39 -14.14 -4.01 -4.65
N ILE A 40 -13.60 -3.80 -3.45
CA ILE A 40 -12.82 -2.62 -3.06
C ILE A 40 -11.36 -3.00 -2.83
N VAL A 41 -10.43 -2.13 -3.25
CA VAL A 41 -9.03 -2.26 -2.86
C VAL A 41 -8.79 -1.46 -1.59
N HIS A 42 -8.57 -2.15 -0.47
CA HIS A 42 -8.19 -1.51 0.78
C HIS A 42 -6.67 -1.36 0.87
N VAL A 43 -6.19 -0.23 1.39
CA VAL A 43 -4.74 0.02 1.55
C VAL A 43 -4.44 0.43 2.98
N PHE A 44 -3.48 -0.23 3.62
CA PHE A 44 -3.07 0.05 4.98
C PHE A 44 -1.55 0.14 5.11
N GLY A 45 -1.08 1.09 5.93
CA GLY A 45 0.31 1.19 6.37
C GLY A 45 0.40 2.02 7.65
N CYS A 46 1.40 1.74 8.49
CA CYS A 46 1.71 2.53 9.68
C CYS A 46 2.85 3.51 9.39
N GLY A 47 2.94 4.61 10.14
CA GLY A 47 3.97 5.62 9.94
C GLY A 47 3.99 6.11 8.49
N HIS A 48 5.15 6.30 7.86
CA HIS A 48 5.22 6.74 6.47
C HIS A 48 4.54 5.81 5.45
N SER A 49 4.39 4.51 5.75
CA SER A 49 3.75 3.58 4.81
C SER A 49 2.25 3.88 4.58
N HIS A 50 1.59 4.67 5.43
CA HIS A 50 0.21 5.11 5.18
C HIS A 50 0.07 5.96 3.91
N ILE A 51 1.15 6.65 3.50
CA ILE A 51 1.19 7.49 2.31
C ILE A 51 0.84 6.68 1.05
N LEU A 52 1.11 5.38 1.01
CA LEU A 52 0.73 4.54 -0.15
C LEU A 52 -0.79 4.44 -0.30
N GLY A 53 -1.55 4.51 0.80
CA GLY A 53 -3.01 4.57 0.75
C GLY A 53 -3.50 5.94 0.27
N GLU A 54 -2.88 7.01 0.77
CA GLU A 54 -3.19 8.38 0.34
C GLU A 54 -2.83 8.60 -1.15
N GLU A 55 -1.70 8.06 -1.60
CA GLU A 55 -1.22 8.14 -2.97
C GLU A 55 -2.23 7.57 -3.96
N LEU A 56 -2.95 6.51 -3.60
CA LEU A 56 -3.93 5.88 -4.49
C LEU A 56 -5.34 6.46 -4.34
N PHE A 57 -5.64 7.13 -3.22
CA PHE A 57 -6.99 7.56 -2.89
C PHE A 57 -7.34 8.93 -3.49
N TYR A 58 -8.54 9.02 -4.07
CA TYR A 58 -9.19 10.27 -4.45
C TYR A 58 -8.28 11.27 -5.21
N ARG A 59 -7.77 10.85 -6.36
CA ARG A 59 -6.90 11.68 -7.22
C ARG A 59 -7.22 11.52 -8.69
N ALA A 60 -6.83 12.52 -9.49
CA ALA A 60 -6.95 12.47 -10.94
C ALA A 60 -6.19 11.27 -11.53
N GLY A 61 -6.82 10.53 -12.43
CA GLY A 61 -6.26 9.32 -13.04
C GLY A 61 -6.23 8.11 -12.11
N GLY A 62 -6.65 8.25 -10.85
CA GLY A 62 -6.76 7.15 -9.89
C GLY A 62 -8.05 6.37 -10.05
N LEU A 63 -7.99 5.08 -9.72
CA LEU A 63 -9.18 4.23 -9.59
C LEU A 63 -10.05 4.73 -8.43
N VAL A 64 -11.36 4.77 -8.62
CA VAL A 64 -12.32 5.16 -7.58
C VAL A 64 -12.48 4.13 -6.46
N PRO A 65 -12.51 2.79 -6.70
CA PRO A 65 -12.73 1.79 -5.65
C PRO A 65 -11.50 1.53 -4.76
N ILE A 66 -10.82 2.60 -4.33
CA ILE A 66 -9.70 2.56 -3.38
C ILE A 66 -10.19 3.06 -2.02
N ASN A 67 -9.97 2.27 -0.97
CA ASN A 67 -10.30 2.65 0.41
C ASN A 67 -9.05 2.63 1.29
N PRO A 68 -8.44 3.78 1.60
CA PRO A 68 -7.35 3.82 2.55
C PRO A 68 -7.88 3.55 3.97
N ILE A 69 -7.24 2.65 4.71
CA ILE A 69 -7.52 2.40 6.12
C ILE A 69 -6.63 3.35 6.93
N LEU A 70 -7.10 4.58 7.13
CA LEU A 70 -6.37 5.61 7.85
C LEU A 70 -6.71 5.60 9.34
N ILE A 71 -5.74 5.18 10.15
CA ILE A 71 -5.84 5.21 11.61
C ILE A 71 -4.93 6.31 12.11
N GLU A 72 -5.51 7.45 12.51
CA GLU A 72 -4.72 8.66 12.82
C GLU A 72 -3.64 8.45 13.88
N ASP A 73 -3.92 7.60 14.88
CA ASP A 73 -2.96 7.26 15.95
C ASP A 73 -1.71 6.54 15.41
N LEU A 74 -1.82 5.89 14.25
CA LEU A 74 -0.73 5.22 13.55
C LEU A 74 -0.11 6.09 12.44
N MET A 75 -0.67 7.28 12.20
CA MET A 75 -0.09 8.30 11.32
C MET A 75 0.83 9.25 12.11
N LEU A 76 1.48 10.19 11.42
CA LEU A 76 2.55 10.99 12.02
C LEU A 76 2.05 12.29 12.66
N HIS A 77 0.90 12.82 12.24
CA HIS A 77 0.41 14.15 12.65
C HIS A 77 -0.09 14.21 14.11
N LYS A 78 -0.52 13.09 14.70
CA LYS A 78 -0.87 13.01 16.14
C LYS A 78 0.30 12.63 17.04
N GLY A 79 1.49 12.44 16.47
CA GLY A 79 2.74 12.15 17.17
C GLY A 79 3.49 10.99 16.55
N ALA A 80 4.59 11.29 15.84
CA ALA A 80 5.39 10.27 15.14
C ALA A 80 6.00 9.21 16.07
N VAL A 81 6.44 9.61 17.27
CA VAL A 81 6.96 8.67 18.28
C VAL A 81 5.84 7.77 18.81
N ARG A 82 4.67 8.34 19.09
CA ARG A 82 3.47 7.60 19.51
C ARG A 82 3.06 6.57 18.46
N SER A 83 3.00 6.95 17.18
CA SER A 83 2.73 6.01 16.09
C SER A 83 3.73 4.85 16.08
N SER A 84 5.02 5.14 16.26
CA SER A 84 6.08 4.12 16.31
C SER A 84 5.99 3.20 17.55
N GLU A 85 5.42 3.66 18.65
CA GLU A 85 5.15 2.83 19.83
C GLU A 85 3.93 1.95 19.60
N LEU A 86 2.83 2.55 19.13
CA LEU A 86 1.58 1.86 18.86
C LEU A 86 1.72 0.79 17.78
N GLU A 87 2.51 1.02 16.72
CA GLU A 87 2.79 0.01 15.69
C GLU A 87 3.35 -1.30 16.27
N LYS A 88 4.08 -1.21 17.40
CA LYS A 88 4.73 -2.33 18.08
C LYS A 88 3.80 -3.06 19.07
N GLU A 89 2.60 -2.54 19.33
CA GLU A 89 1.66 -3.16 20.25
C GLU A 89 0.93 -4.33 19.59
N ASN A 90 1.15 -5.53 20.12
CA ASN A 90 0.38 -6.71 19.71
C ASN A 90 -1.11 -6.51 20.03
N ASP A 91 -1.99 -7.01 19.15
CA ASP A 91 -3.45 -6.94 19.29
C ASP A 91 -4.05 -5.53 19.19
N LEU A 92 -3.25 -4.47 18.98
CA LEU A 92 -3.78 -3.11 18.82
C LEU A 92 -4.76 -3.01 17.64
N ALA A 93 -4.47 -3.70 16.53
CA ALA A 93 -5.29 -3.63 15.33
C ALA A 93 -6.74 -4.08 15.57
N LYS A 94 -6.98 -4.98 16.54
CA LYS A 94 -8.33 -5.44 16.91
C LYS A 94 -9.25 -4.31 17.35
N LYS A 95 -8.70 -3.20 17.86
CA LYS A 95 -9.47 -2.03 18.30
C LYS A 95 -10.17 -1.30 17.14
N PHE A 96 -9.62 -1.37 15.93
CA PHE A 96 -10.16 -0.66 14.76
C PHE A 96 -10.66 -1.60 13.65
N LEU A 97 -10.12 -2.82 13.53
CA LEU A 97 -10.46 -3.75 12.44
C LEU A 97 -11.95 -4.13 12.40
N THR A 98 -12.65 -4.10 13.53
CA THR A 98 -14.10 -4.36 13.59
C THR A 98 -14.94 -3.35 12.81
N ARG A 99 -14.39 -2.16 12.53
CA ARG A 99 -15.04 -1.10 11.74
C ARG A 99 -14.72 -1.19 10.26
N VAL A 100 -13.70 -1.97 9.88
CA VAL A 100 -13.28 -2.14 8.49
C VAL A 100 -14.11 -3.25 7.85
N LYS A 101 -14.95 -2.89 6.86
CA LYS A 101 -15.85 -3.82 6.16
C LYS A 101 -15.16 -4.50 4.98
N ILE A 102 -14.23 -5.41 5.27
CA ILE A 102 -13.55 -6.25 4.27
C ILE A 102 -14.45 -7.44 3.90
N GLN A 103 -14.60 -7.69 2.60
CA GLN A 103 -15.37 -8.77 2.00
C GLN A 103 -14.48 -9.72 1.17
N PRO A 104 -14.91 -10.96 0.88
CA PRO A 104 -14.07 -11.95 0.18
C PRO A 104 -13.60 -11.55 -1.23
N GLN A 105 -14.37 -10.72 -1.94
CA GLN A 105 -14.01 -10.24 -3.28
C GLN A 105 -13.04 -9.05 -3.28
N ASP A 106 -12.75 -8.49 -2.09
CA ASP A 106 -11.86 -7.34 -1.94
C ASP A 106 -10.38 -7.77 -2.04
N VAL A 107 -9.53 -6.79 -2.34
CA VAL A 107 -8.07 -6.89 -2.24
C VAL A 107 -7.59 -5.98 -1.12
N VAL A 108 -6.60 -6.44 -0.34
CA VAL A 108 -6.03 -5.64 0.74
C VAL A 108 -4.52 -5.52 0.56
N ILE A 109 -4.05 -4.31 0.28
CA ILE A 109 -2.63 -3.97 0.22
C ILE A 109 -2.17 -3.54 1.63
N VAL A 110 -1.15 -4.20 2.16
CA VAL A 110 -0.54 -3.86 3.44
C VAL A 110 0.93 -3.53 3.22
N ALA A 111 1.33 -2.30 3.56
CA ALA A 111 2.69 -1.82 3.40
C ALA A 111 3.40 -1.70 4.76
N SER A 112 4.58 -2.33 4.85
CA SER A 112 5.53 -2.13 5.94
C SER A 112 6.92 -2.55 5.48
N THR A 113 7.83 -1.59 5.31
CA THR A 113 9.19 -1.86 4.80
C THR A 113 9.93 -2.91 5.63
N SER A 114 9.85 -2.84 6.95
CA SER A 114 10.52 -3.83 7.82
C SER A 114 9.74 -5.13 8.00
N GLY A 115 8.43 -5.12 7.76
CA GLY A 115 7.56 -6.29 7.85
C GLY A 115 7.49 -6.98 9.24
N ARG A 116 8.07 -6.38 10.30
CA ARG A 116 8.30 -7.07 11.59
C ARG A 116 7.33 -6.71 12.72
N ASN A 117 6.63 -5.58 12.59
CA ASN A 117 5.82 -5.04 13.68
C ASN A 117 4.42 -5.66 13.71
N PRO A 118 3.80 -5.82 14.89
CA PRO A 118 2.51 -6.49 15.05
C PRO A 118 1.37 -5.91 14.22
N VAL A 119 1.20 -4.58 14.20
CA VAL A 119 -0.01 -3.97 13.64
C VAL A 119 -0.20 -4.27 12.14
N PRO A 120 0.78 -4.08 11.24
CA PRO A 120 0.65 -4.50 9.85
C PRO A 120 0.35 -6.01 9.69
N ILE A 121 0.97 -6.85 10.53
CA ILE A 121 0.79 -8.30 10.50
C ILE A 121 -0.65 -8.67 10.88
N ASP A 122 -1.19 -8.09 11.96
CA ASP A 122 -2.56 -8.29 12.43
C ASP A 122 -3.59 -7.87 11.37
N VAL A 123 -3.35 -6.75 10.66
CA VAL A 123 -4.23 -6.28 9.58
C VAL A 123 -4.25 -7.26 8.41
N ALA A 124 -3.07 -7.76 7.99
CA ALA A 124 -2.97 -8.76 6.93
C ALA A 124 -3.65 -10.09 7.32
N GLU A 125 -3.44 -10.58 8.55
CA GLU A 125 -4.12 -11.80 9.02
C GLU A 125 -5.64 -11.62 9.08
N PHE A 126 -6.11 -10.47 9.56
CA PHE A 126 -7.53 -10.17 9.60
C PHE A 126 -8.16 -10.15 8.19
N ALA A 127 -7.53 -9.47 7.24
CA ALA A 127 -7.99 -9.43 5.86
C ALA A 127 -8.07 -10.84 5.23
N LYS A 128 -7.02 -11.64 5.42
CA LYS A 128 -6.97 -13.03 4.92
C LYS A 128 -8.06 -13.90 5.56
N ASN A 129 -8.32 -13.73 6.87
CA ASN A 129 -9.41 -14.42 7.58
C ASN A 129 -10.81 -13.99 7.11
N LYS A 130 -10.95 -12.80 6.51
CA LYS A 130 -12.19 -12.34 5.85
C LYS A 130 -12.33 -12.88 4.42
N GLY A 131 -11.34 -13.62 3.91
CA GLY A 131 -11.33 -14.21 2.57
C GLY A 131 -10.78 -13.30 1.48
N ALA A 132 -10.38 -12.07 1.81
CA ALA A 132 -9.81 -11.13 0.86
C ALA A 132 -8.41 -11.57 0.41
N PHE A 133 -8.02 -11.17 -0.80
CA PHE A 133 -6.65 -11.41 -1.30
C PHE A 133 -5.71 -10.34 -0.75
N VAL A 134 -4.68 -10.76 -0.01
CA VAL A 134 -3.74 -9.85 0.65
C VAL A 134 -2.44 -9.72 -0.14
N ILE A 135 -2.07 -8.48 -0.44
CA ILE A 135 -0.79 -8.10 -1.05
C ILE A 135 0.06 -7.40 0.01
N ALA A 136 1.23 -7.93 0.32
CA ALA A 136 2.22 -7.26 1.16
C ALA A 136 3.20 -6.46 0.29
N ILE A 137 3.56 -5.25 0.72
CA ILE A 137 4.71 -4.50 0.20
C ILE A 137 5.71 -4.35 1.34
N THR A 138 6.86 -5.00 1.20
CA THR A 138 7.88 -5.09 2.27
C THR A 138 9.27 -5.20 1.67
N SER A 139 10.32 -5.12 2.49
CA SER A 139 11.69 -5.43 2.06
C SER A 139 12.11 -6.80 2.60
N TYR A 140 12.47 -7.74 1.73
CA TYR A 140 13.02 -9.02 2.19
C TYR A 140 14.41 -8.86 2.80
N VAL A 141 15.24 -7.98 2.25
CA VAL A 141 16.55 -7.65 2.83
C VAL A 141 16.39 -7.14 4.26
N TYR A 142 15.44 -6.23 4.48
CA TYR A 142 15.17 -5.69 5.80
C TYR A 142 14.64 -6.79 6.73
N THR A 143 13.61 -7.51 6.28
CA THR A 143 12.91 -8.50 7.09
C THR A 143 13.86 -9.63 7.54
N ASN A 144 14.77 -10.08 6.68
CA ASN A 144 15.74 -11.12 7.00
C ASN A 144 16.84 -10.67 7.96
N ALA A 145 17.06 -9.36 8.13
CA ALA A 145 18.07 -8.80 9.00
C ALA A 145 17.58 -8.53 10.44
N VAL A 146 16.28 -8.69 10.71
CA VAL A 146 15.67 -8.29 11.98
C VAL A 146 14.71 -9.35 12.50
N ALA A 147 14.66 -9.56 13.83
CA ALA A 147 13.70 -10.48 14.44
C ALA A 147 12.26 -9.93 14.41
N SER A 148 11.25 -10.78 14.21
CA SER A 148 9.85 -10.37 14.36
C SER A 148 9.56 -9.83 15.77
N ARG A 149 8.66 -8.84 15.86
CA ARG A 149 8.09 -8.33 17.13
C ARG A 149 6.66 -8.80 17.37
N HIS A 150 6.08 -9.48 16.38
CA HIS A 150 4.75 -10.07 16.53
C HIS A 150 4.83 -11.34 17.38
N LYS A 151 3.85 -11.51 18.27
CA LYS A 151 3.80 -12.62 19.23
C LYS A 151 3.80 -14.02 18.59
N SER A 152 3.41 -14.14 17.32
CA SER A 152 3.48 -15.40 16.57
C SER A 152 4.84 -15.68 15.93
N GLY A 153 5.78 -14.73 15.99
CA GLY A 153 7.07 -14.80 15.30
C GLY A 153 7.00 -14.60 13.79
N LYS A 154 5.81 -14.39 13.21
CA LYS A 154 5.62 -14.15 11.78
C LYS A 154 6.10 -12.77 11.35
N TYR A 155 6.34 -12.61 10.05
CA TYR A 155 6.55 -11.33 9.37
C TYR A 155 5.36 -11.08 8.44
N LEU A 156 5.23 -9.85 7.94
CA LEU A 156 4.13 -9.45 7.06
C LEU A 156 4.02 -10.35 5.82
N TYR A 157 5.14 -10.71 5.18
CA TYR A 157 5.09 -11.56 3.99
C TYR A 157 4.57 -12.99 4.28
N HIS A 158 4.66 -13.48 5.53
CA HIS A 158 4.08 -14.77 5.93
C HIS A 158 2.54 -14.72 6.02
N THR A 159 1.95 -13.52 6.14
CA THR A 159 0.51 -13.35 6.35
C THR A 159 -0.23 -12.87 5.10
N ALA A 160 0.48 -12.64 4.01
CA ALA A 160 -0.08 -12.27 2.71
C ALA A 160 -0.40 -13.49 1.81
N ASN A 161 -1.10 -13.25 0.70
CA ASN A 161 -1.22 -14.20 -0.41
C ASN A 161 -0.11 -13.98 -1.45
N LEU A 162 0.26 -12.72 -1.64
CA LEU A 162 1.33 -12.25 -2.51
C LEU A 162 2.16 -11.22 -1.74
N SER A 163 3.47 -11.25 -1.91
CA SER A 163 4.36 -10.24 -1.35
C SER A 163 5.23 -9.69 -2.47
N ILE A 164 5.32 -8.36 -2.53
CA ILE A 164 6.15 -7.61 -3.46
C ILE A 164 7.32 -7.02 -2.67
N ASP A 165 8.53 -7.36 -3.08
CA ASP A 165 9.75 -6.79 -2.49
C ASP A 165 9.95 -5.35 -2.99
N ASN A 166 10.17 -4.40 -2.09
CA ASN A 166 10.57 -3.04 -2.46
C ASN A 166 12.10 -2.84 -2.48
N HIS A 167 12.85 -3.90 -2.14
CA HIS A 167 14.32 -3.97 -2.13
C HIS A 167 15.03 -2.92 -1.27
N ILE A 168 14.29 -2.22 -0.39
CA ILE A 168 14.86 -1.19 0.46
C ILE A 168 15.81 -1.82 1.48
N MET A 169 17.03 -1.30 1.57
CA MET A 169 18.02 -1.77 2.53
C MET A 169 17.59 -1.50 3.99
N VAL A 170 18.20 -2.23 4.93
CA VAL A 170 17.99 -2.02 6.37
C VAL A 170 18.24 -0.55 6.72
N GLY A 171 17.31 0.04 7.44
CA GLY A 171 17.35 1.45 7.83
C GLY A 171 16.60 2.41 6.91
N ASP A 172 16.18 1.98 5.70
CA ASP A 172 15.53 2.85 4.70
C ASP A 172 16.31 4.13 4.46
N ALA A 173 17.58 3.97 4.08
CA ALA A 173 18.49 5.06 3.78
C ALA A 173 19.38 4.65 2.60
N LEU A 174 19.47 5.52 1.59
CA LEU A 174 20.18 5.25 0.35
C LEU A 174 21.56 5.92 0.28
N MET A 175 21.86 6.80 1.23
CA MET A 175 23.04 7.65 1.22
C MET A 175 23.84 7.47 2.51
N GLU A 176 25.16 7.49 2.38
CA GLU A 176 26.11 7.42 3.48
C GLU A 176 27.16 8.53 3.32
N HIS A 177 27.78 8.93 4.42
CA HIS A 177 28.88 9.88 4.42
C HIS A 177 29.86 9.50 5.52
N GLU A 178 31.16 9.48 5.21
CA GLU A 178 32.21 9.01 6.13
C GLU A 178 32.25 9.76 7.48
N SER A 179 31.86 11.04 7.48
CA SER A 179 31.79 11.88 8.68
C SER A 179 30.52 11.68 9.51
N LEU A 180 29.58 10.81 9.10
CA LEU A 180 28.32 10.57 9.80
C LEU A 180 28.20 9.09 10.18
N ALA A 181 27.77 8.84 11.41
CA ALA A 181 27.48 7.48 11.88
C ALA A 181 26.11 6.94 11.41
N VAL A 182 25.30 7.77 10.75
CA VAL A 182 23.95 7.44 10.32
C VAL A 182 23.78 7.68 8.82
N SER A 183 23.19 6.70 8.15
CA SER A 183 22.76 6.81 6.76
C SER A 183 21.52 7.70 6.64
N PHE A 184 21.30 8.30 5.47
CA PHE A 184 20.20 9.23 5.21
C PHE A 184 19.62 9.08 3.80
N GLY A 185 18.58 9.87 3.47
CA GLY A 185 17.93 9.84 2.17
C GLY A 185 17.09 8.58 1.99
N SER A 186 15.90 8.55 2.58
CA SER A 186 14.99 7.40 2.50
C SER A 186 14.48 7.17 1.08
N GLY A 187 14.26 5.90 0.73
CA GLY A 187 13.80 5.49 -0.60
C GLY A 187 12.40 4.87 -0.60
N SER A 188 11.95 4.35 0.55
CA SER A 188 10.79 3.44 0.60
C SER A 188 9.49 4.07 0.11
N THR A 189 9.26 5.36 0.36
CA THR A 189 8.06 6.05 -0.15
C THR A 189 8.10 6.14 -1.67
N VAL A 190 9.23 6.55 -2.26
CA VAL A 190 9.34 6.71 -3.73
C VAL A 190 9.16 5.37 -4.44
N ILE A 191 9.82 4.33 -3.95
CA ILE A 191 9.72 2.99 -4.55
C ILE A 191 8.34 2.39 -4.28
N GLY A 192 7.81 2.56 -3.08
CA GLY A 192 6.48 2.07 -2.70
C GLY A 192 5.36 2.70 -3.53
N THR A 193 5.40 4.02 -3.76
CA THR A 193 4.42 4.71 -4.61
C THR A 193 4.56 4.31 -6.08
N ALA A 194 5.78 4.09 -6.57
CA ALA A 194 6.00 3.55 -7.92
C ALA A 194 5.40 2.14 -8.09
N ILE A 195 5.60 1.25 -7.11
CA ILE A 195 5.02 -0.10 -7.10
C ILE A 195 3.50 -0.05 -7.16
N VAL A 196 2.85 0.68 -6.24
CA VAL A 196 1.38 0.68 -6.19
C VAL A 196 0.77 1.34 -7.42
N ASN A 197 1.37 2.43 -7.94
CA ASN A 197 0.90 3.05 -9.17
C ASN A 197 1.10 2.13 -10.38
N GLY A 198 2.24 1.45 -10.49
CA GLY A 198 2.48 0.48 -11.56
C GLY A 198 1.46 -0.66 -11.57
N ILE A 199 1.12 -1.19 -10.38
CA ILE A 199 0.06 -2.19 -10.22
C ILE A 199 -1.30 -1.64 -10.71
N MET A 200 -1.65 -0.40 -10.36
CA MET A 200 -2.93 0.20 -10.79
C MET A 200 -2.98 0.44 -12.31
N VAL A 201 -1.87 0.89 -12.90
CA VAL A 201 -1.75 1.07 -14.36
C VAL A 201 -1.99 -0.26 -15.08
N GLU A 202 -1.32 -1.33 -14.64
CA GLU A 202 -1.49 -2.65 -15.24
C GLU A 202 -2.90 -3.22 -14.97
N ALA A 203 -3.50 -2.95 -13.81
CA ALA A 203 -4.88 -3.37 -13.51
C ALA A 203 -5.90 -2.68 -14.43
N ILE A 204 -5.71 -1.39 -14.71
CA ILE A 204 -6.50 -0.63 -15.71
C ILE A 204 -6.34 -1.26 -17.10
N SER A 205 -5.12 -1.56 -17.51
CA SER A 205 -4.83 -2.23 -18.79
C SER A 205 -5.55 -3.59 -18.91
N ASN A 206 -5.53 -4.39 -17.84
CA ASN A 206 -6.24 -5.66 -17.77
C ASN A 206 -7.76 -5.49 -17.88
N MET A 207 -8.34 -4.52 -17.18
CA MET A 207 -9.78 -4.22 -17.27
C MET A 207 -10.20 -3.82 -18.69
N ILE A 208 -9.41 -2.95 -19.35
CA ILE A 208 -9.66 -2.55 -20.75
C ILE A 208 -9.60 -3.77 -21.68
N SER A 209 -8.58 -4.62 -21.52
CA SER A 209 -8.42 -5.85 -22.31
C SER A 209 -9.57 -6.83 -22.11
N ASN A 210 -10.23 -6.78 -20.95
CA ASN A 210 -11.43 -7.56 -20.62
C ASN A 210 -12.74 -6.89 -21.09
N ASN A 211 -12.68 -5.81 -21.88
CA ASN A 211 -13.83 -5.00 -22.30
C ASN A 211 -14.64 -4.41 -21.13
N PHE A 212 -13.97 -4.13 -20.01
CA PHE A 212 -14.57 -3.48 -18.85
C PHE A 212 -14.12 -2.02 -18.79
N GLU A 213 -15.05 -1.10 -18.58
CA GLU A 213 -14.75 0.33 -18.41
C GLU A 213 -14.21 0.60 -17.00
N PRO A 214 -12.92 0.97 -16.82
CA PRO A 214 -12.35 1.17 -15.50
C PRO A 214 -12.94 2.42 -14.81
N PRO A 215 -13.34 2.34 -13.53
CA PRO A 215 -13.85 3.48 -12.77
C PRO A 215 -12.70 4.41 -12.37
N ILE A 216 -12.36 5.38 -13.23
CA ILE A 216 -11.24 6.31 -13.04
C ILE A 216 -11.76 7.72 -12.80
N PHE A 217 -11.17 8.42 -11.83
CA PHE A 217 -11.44 9.84 -11.61
C PHE A 217 -10.88 10.71 -12.75
N LYS A 218 -11.70 11.62 -13.25
CA LYS A 218 -11.23 12.74 -14.09
C LYS A 218 -10.61 13.82 -13.20
N SER A 219 -9.63 14.53 -13.75
CA SER A 219 -9.11 15.75 -13.11
C SER A 219 -10.25 16.75 -12.93
N GLY A 220 -10.37 17.37 -11.74
CA GLY A 220 -11.41 18.35 -11.46
C GLY A 220 -11.39 19.58 -12.36
N ASN A 221 -10.27 19.83 -13.05
CA ASN A 221 -10.12 20.92 -14.02
C ASN A 221 -10.57 20.56 -15.44
N ALA A 222 -11.00 19.32 -15.69
CA ALA A 222 -11.45 18.88 -17.02
C ALA A 222 -12.97 19.10 -17.19
N ASP A 223 -13.39 19.42 -18.41
CA ASP A 223 -14.81 19.55 -18.73
C ASP A 223 -15.57 18.25 -18.46
N GLY A 224 -16.73 18.36 -17.79
CA GLY A 224 -17.56 17.22 -17.41
C GLY A 224 -16.98 16.32 -16.31
N ALA A 225 -15.90 16.73 -15.64
CA ALA A 225 -15.31 15.96 -14.55
C ALA A 225 -16.23 15.85 -13.33
N GLU A 226 -16.98 16.90 -13.00
CA GLU A 226 -17.85 16.92 -11.82
C GLU A 226 -18.95 15.84 -11.90
N GLU A 227 -19.69 15.79 -13.01
CA GLU A 227 -20.78 14.83 -13.19
C GLU A 227 -20.25 13.38 -13.21
N HIS A 228 -19.17 13.14 -13.96
CA HIS A 228 -18.49 11.85 -14.04
C HIS A 228 -18.02 11.36 -12.66
N ASN A 229 -17.27 12.20 -11.94
CA ASN A 229 -16.72 11.85 -10.64
C ASN A 229 -17.84 11.64 -9.62
N ARG A 230 -18.90 12.47 -9.64
CA ARG A 230 -20.06 12.33 -8.75
C ARG A 230 -20.81 11.02 -8.97
N ALA A 231 -20.97 10.59 -10.23
CA ALA A 231 -21.60 9.30 -10.53
C ALA A 231 -20.79 8.13 -9.93
N LEU A 232 -19.46 8.15 -10.07
CA LEU A 232 -18.58 7.13 -9.49
C LEU A 232 -18.56 7.20 -7.95
N ILE A 233 -18.49 8.39 -7.35
CA ILE A 233 -18.58 8.55 -5.89
C ILE A 233 -19.87 7.94 -5.36
N ASN A 234 -21.01 8.24 -5.99
CA ASN A 234 -22.29 7.67 -5.59
C ASN A 234 -22.33 6.14 -5.68
N LYS A 235 -21.62 5.53 -6.64
CA LYS A 235 -21.50 4.07 -6.75
C LYS A 235 -20.74 3.46 -5.57
N TYR A 236 -19.67 4.10 -5.07
CA TYR A 236 -18.75 3.47 -4.12
C TYR A 236 -18.83 3.98 -2.67
N LYS A 237 -19.45 5.13 -2.41
CA LYS A 237 -19.44 5.80 -1.08
C LYS A 237 -19.96 4.94 0.08
N GLU A 238 -20.92 4.05 -0.14
CA GLU A 238 -21.44 3.16 0.91
C GLU A 238 -20.38 2.16 1.43
N ARG A 239 -19.43 1.79 0.56
CA ARG A 239 -18.31 0.89 0.87
C ARG A 239 -17.02 1.65 1.21
N ILE A 240 -16.94 2.94 0.86
CA ILE A 240 -15.78 3.81 1.06
C ILE A 240 -16.25 5.10 1.77
N PRO A 241 -16.39 5.07 3.11
CA PRO A 241 -16.97 6.19 3.86
C PRO A 241 -16.24 7.52 3.66
N MET A 242 -14.96 7.50 3.31
CA MET A 242 -14.17 8.71 3.04
C MET A 242 -14.54 9.43 1.73
N LEU A 243 -15.44 8.88 0.92
CA LEU A 243 -16.02 9.57 -0.24
C LEU A 243 -17.28 10.37 0.11
N GLU A 244 -17.75 10.30 1.36
CA GLU A 244 -18.88 11.08 1.86
C GLU A 244 -18.41 12.43 2.44
N ASN A 245 -19.27 13.44 2.33
CA ASN A 245 -19.07 14.78 2.89
C ASN A 245 -19.49 14.83 4.37
#